data_AF-A0A564T2Z6-F1
#
_entry.id   AF-A0A564T2Z6-F1
#
_cell.length_a   1.000
_cell.length_b   1.000
_cell.length_c   1.000
_cell.angle_alpha   90.00
_cell.angle_beta   90.00
_cell.angle_gamma   90.00
#
_symmetry.space_group_name_H-M   'P 1'
#
loop_
_entity.id
_entity.type
_entity.pdbx_description
1 polymer ?
#
loop_
_entity_poly.entity_id
_entity_poly.type
_entity_poly.pdbx_seq_one_letter_code
_entity_poly.pdbx_strand_id
1 'polypeptide(L)'
;MTTQQQPSKALLLSLIPGLGQIYNKQKAKGAIFLGVTVAFLIYFFAIAAPELGNLITLGEMPGRNNSLFMLIRGAFHLILVIVYFIFYALNLKDAHTIAKRWNNGYPVPTTFKDMVKGIYANGFPYLLIIPSYIAMTFAIIFPVLVTLLIAFTNYDFQHLPPTKLLDWVGVTNFTNIWRLSTFRSAFGSVLSWTIIWALTASTVQIVIGIFTAIIANQPFIKGKRIFGVIFLLPWAVPAFITILTFSNMFNDSIGAINTQVIPLLGKVLPFLNGHLIPWKTDPTWTKVALIMMQGWLGFPYIYVLTLGILQSIPNDLYEAAYIDGANA
;
A
#
# COMPACT_ATOMS: atom_id res chain seq x y z
N MET A 1 16.08 -52.06 10.75
CA MET A 1 15.60 -51.16 11.83
C MET A 1 15.77 -49.72 11.36
N THR A 2 14.72 -49.11 10.81
CA THR A 2 14.74 -47.69 10.46
C THR A 2 14.68 -46.88 11.75
N THR A 3 15.80 -46.29 12.15
CA THR A 3 15.90 -45.38 13.29
C THR A 3 14.85 -44.29 13.14
N GLN A 4 13.89 -44.24 14.07
CA GLN A 4 12.92 -43.14 14.14
C GLN A 4 13.68 -41.82 14.30
N GLN A 5 13.29 -40.81 13.52
CA GLN A 5 13.93 -39.50 13.57
C GLN A 5 13.36 -38.73 14.76
N GLN A 6 14.19 -38.26 15.69
CA GLN A 6 13.69 -37.49 16.83
C GLN A 6 13.43 -36.02 16.41
N PRO A 7 12.18 -35.51 16.43
CA PRO A 7 11.90 -34.16 15.94
C PRO A 7 12.57 -33.05 16.74
N SER A 8 12.75 -33.25 18.05
CA SER A 8 13.49 -32.32 18.91
C SER A 8 14.98 -32.28 18.58
N LYS A 9 15.57 -33.44 18.26
CA LYS A 9 16.98 -33.53 17.83
C LYS A 9 17.18 -32.88 16.46
N ALA A 10 16.26 -33.07 15.51
CA ALA A 10 16.29 -32.41 14.21
C ALA A 10 16.21 -30.89 14.34
N LEU A 11 15.36 -30.38 15.24
CA LEU A 11 15.25 -28.95 15.53
C LEU A 11 16.54 -28.39 16.15
N LEU A 12 17.10 -29.07 17.15
CA LEU A 12 18.35 -28.66 17.80
C LEU A 12 19.53 -28.62 16.81
N LEU A 13 19.63 -29.62 15.93
CA LEU A 13 20.66 -29.62 14.89
C LEU A 13 20.46 -28.47 13.89
N SER A 14 19.22 -28.12 13.57
CA SER A 14 18.91 -26.99 12.68
C SER A 14 19.17 -25.60 13.27
N LEU A 15 19.65 -25.48 14.51
CA LEU A 15 20.24 -24.23 15.01
C LEU A 15 21.36 -23.71 14.10
N ILE A 16 22.10 -24.63 13.48
CA ILE A 16 22.92 -24.36 12.31
C ILE A 16 22.11 -24.79 11.09
N PRO A 17 21.58 -23.85 10.28
CA PRO A 17 20.74 -24.20 9.14
C PRO A 17 21.42 -25.20 8.22
N GLY A 18 20.69 -26.25 7.86
CA GLY A 18 21.15 -27.35 7.02
C GLY A 18 21.54 -28.63 7.77
N LEU A 19 22.00 -28.58 9.02
CA LEU A 19 22.39 -29.79 9.76
C LEU A 19 21.19 -30.68 10.12
N GLY A 20 20.04 -30.10 10.50
CA GLY A 20 18.83 -30.88 10.75
C GLY A 20 18.24 -31.50 9.47
N GLN A 21 18.39 -30.85 8.31
CA GLN A 21 18.03 -31.43 7.02
C GLN A 21 18.96 -32.59 6.64
N ILE A 22 20.26 -32.49 6.93
CA ILE A 22 21.20 -33.61 6.76
C ILE A 22 20.81 -34.79 7.65
N TYR A 23 20.45 -34.53 8.92
CA TYR A 23 19.94 -35.55 9.84
C TYR A 23 18.67 -36.24 9.30
N ASN A 24 17.77 -35.47 8.68
CA ASN A 24 16.57 -35.97 8.00
C ASN A 24 16.82 -36.62 6.63
N LYS A 25 18.08 -36.94 6.29
CA LYS A 25 18.52 -37.55 5.03
C LYS A 25 18.32 -36.68 3.78
N GLN A 26 18.12 -35.38 3.94
CA GLN A 26 17.99 -34.40 2.86
C GLN A 26 19.33 -33.68 2.60
N LYS A 27 20.36 -34.44 2.19
CA LYS A 27 21.75 -33.92 2.09
C LYS A 27 21.88 -32.70 1.15
N ALA A 28 21.23 -32.73 -0.01
CA ALA A 28 21.29 -31.63 -0.98
C ALA A 28 20.71 -30.32 -0.41
N LYS A 29 19.51 -30.40 0.18
CA LYS A 29 18.86 -29.25 0.84
C LYS A 29 19.70 -28.73 2.01
N GLY A 30 20.25 -29.64 2.81
CA GLY A 30 21.11 -29.26 3.92
C GLY A 30 22.38 -28.55 3.49
N ALA A 31 23.04 -29.01 2.42
CA ALA A 31 24.20 -28.33 1.85
C ALA A 31 23.87 -26.92 1.33
N ILE A 32 22.71 -26.76 0.67
CA ILE A 32 22.23 -25.44 0.20
C ILE A 32 21.98 -24.50 1.39
N PHE A 33 21.27 -24.96 2.42
CA PHE A 33 20.95 -24.14 3.60
C PHE A 33 22.20 -23.74 4.39
N LEU A 34 23.18 -24.65 4.47
CA LEU A 34 24.49 -24.37 5.05
C LEU A 34 25.23 -23.32 4.21
N GLY A 35 25.26 -23.48 2.89
CA GLY A 35 25.88 -22.52 1.97
C GLY A 35 25.27 -21.12 2.06
N VAL A 36 23.93 -21.03 2.10
CA VAL A 36 23.19 -19.76 2.32
C VAL A 36 23.59 -19.13 3.66
N THR A 37 23.73 -19.93 4.71
CA THR A 37 24.14 -19.44 6.03
C THR A 37 25.58 -18.93 6.03
N VAL A 38 26.52 -19.66 5.44
CA VAL A 38 27.92 -19.23 5.35
C VAL A 38 28.02 -17.94 4.53
N ALA A 39 27.34 -17.86 3.38
CA ALA A 39 27.29 -16.66 2.55
C ALA A 39 26.71 -15.47 3.32
N PHE A 40 25.61 -15.68 4.07
CA PHE A 40 25.01 -14.64 4.90
C PHE A 40 25.96 -14.20 6.03
N LEU A 41 26.64 -15.11 6.71
CA LEU A 41 27.59 -14.74 7.77
C LEU A 41 28.75 -13.92 7.23
N ILE A 42 29.33 -14.30 6.09
CA ILE A 42 30.37 -13.52 5.40
C ILE A 42 29.83 -12.13 5.07
N TYR A 43 28.67 -12.06 4.43
CA TYR A 43 28.01 -10.79 4.10
C TYR A 43 27.71 -9.94 5.34
N PHE A 44 27.23 -10.55 6.42
CA PHE A 44 26.82 -9.88 7.64
C PHE A 44 28.02 -9.23 8.32
N PHE A 45 29.11 -9.97 8.52
CA PHE A 45 30.30 -9.43 9.17
C PHE A 45 31.09 -8.49 8.27
N ALA A 46 31.10 -8.71 6.95
CA ALA A 46 31.86 -7.87 6.02
C ALA A 46 31.15 -6.54 5.69
N ILE A 47 29.81 -6.53 5.63
CA ILE A 47 29.05 -5.39 5.10
C ILE A 47 27.90 -4.98 6.03
N ALA A 48 27.02 -5.91 6.38
CA ALA A 48 25.76 -5.53 7.05
C ALA A 48 25.98 -4.98 8.47
N ALA A 49 26.86 -5.60 9.27
CA ALA A 49 27.09 -5.20 10.66
C ALA A 49 27.68 -3.78 10.78
N PRO A 50 28.70 -3.38 10.00
CA PRO A 50 29.15 -1.98 9.97
C PRO A 50 28.04 -1.00 9.55
N GLU A 51 27.27 -1.31 8.50
CA GLU A 51 26.20 -0.42 8.02
C GLU A 51 25.00 -0.34 9.00
N LEU A 52 24.73 -1.41 9.75
CA LEU A 52 23.76 -1.37 10.85
C LEU A 52 24.27 -0.57 12.05
N GLY A 53 25.58 -0.60 12.32
CA GLY A 53 26.21 0.30 13.29
C GLY A 53 26.05 1.78 12.90
N ASN A 54 26.24 2.08 11.60
CA ASN A 54 26.03 3.41 11.03
C ASN A 54 24.58 3.90 11.13
N LEU A 55 23.60 2.98 11.19
CA LEU A 55 22.20 3.33 11.41
C LEU A 55 21.98 3.92 12.81
N ILE A 56 22.76 3.50 13.80
CA ILE A 56 22.66 3.99 15.18
C ILE A 56 23.37 5.34 15.31
N THR A 57 24.59 5.46 14.76
CA THR A 57 25.41 6.67 14.93
C THR A 57 25.02 7.81 14.00
N LEU A 58 24.51 7.50 12.79
CA LEU A 58 24.22 8.47 11.74
C LEU A 58 25.42 9.36 11.34
N GLY A 59 26.65 8.93 11.64
CA GLY A 59 27.89 9.63 11.30
C GLY A 59 28.52 10.38 12.48
N GLU A 60 29.80 10.70 12.34
CA GLU A 60 30.58 11.37 13.41
C GLU A 60 31.25 12.66 12.93
N MET A 61 31.56 12.75 11.63
CA MET A 61 32.27 13.89 11.03
C MET A 61 31.38 14.63 10.03
N PRO A 62 30.84 15.81 10.40
CA PRO A 62 30.12 16.67 9.47
C PRO A 62 30.97 17.04 8.25
N GLY A 63 30.35 17.16 7.08
CA GLY A 63 31.00 17.43 5.80
C GLY A 63 31.62 16.20 5.12
N ARG A 64 31.93 15.14 5.87
CA ARG A 64 32.47 13.87 5.35
C ARG A 64 31.42 12.75 5.36
N ASN A 65 30.71 12.58 6.46
CA ASN A 65 29.63 11.60 6.56
C ASN A 65 28.33 12.19 6.00
N ASN A 66 27.57 11.37 5.28
CA ASN A 66 26.21 11.71 4.88
C ASN A 66 25.24 10.83 5.65
N SER A 67 24.67 11.38 6.72
CA SER A 67 23.74 10.69 7.63
C SER A 67 22.52 10.12 6.92
N LEU A 68 22.00 10.81 5.90
CA LEU A 68 20.85 10.34 5.12
C LEU A 68 21.22 9.08 4.34
N PHE A 69 22.37 9.05 3.67
CA PHE A 69 22.83 7.85 2.97
C PHE A 69 23.19 6.71 3.91
N MET A 70 23.73 7.00 5.09
CA MET A 70 23.98 6.00 6.13
C MET A 70 22.67 5.37 6.62
N LEU A 71 21.64 6.18 6.86
CA LEU A 71 20.31 5.71 7.23
C LEU A 71 19.69 4.83 6.13
N ILE A 72 19.76 5.27 4.87
CA ILE A 72 19.24 4.53 3.71
C ILE A 72 19.95 3.17 3.54
N ARG A 73 21.29 3.14 3.61
CA ARG A 73 22.05 1.88 3.54
C ARG A 73 21.76 0.97 4.72
N GLY A 74 21.77 1.50 5.94
CA GLY A 74 21.43 0.75 7.15
C GLY A 74 20.03 0.13 7.07
N ALA A 75 19.03 0.86 6.58
CA ALA A 75 17.68 0.35 6.36
C ALA A 75 17.63 -0.79 5.31
N PHE A 76 18.41 -0.68 4.23
CA PHE A 76 18.52 -1.73 3.21
C PHE A 76 19.11 -3.02 3.81
N HIS A 77 20.19 -2.89 4.58
CA HIS A 77 20.83 -4.02 5.24
C HIS A 77 19.94 -4.63 6.34
N LEU A 78 19.18 -3.81 7.06
CA LEU A 78 18.21 -4.28 8.06
C LEU A 78 17.15 -5.21 7.43
N ILE A 79 16.63 -4.86 6.25
CA ILE A 79 15.69 -5.71 5.51
C ILE A 79 16.32 -7.05 5.17
N LEU A 80 17.55 -7.07 4.66
CA LEU A 80 18.24 -8.31 4.29
C LEU A 80 18.50 -9.21 5.49
N VAL A 81 18.82 -8.62 6.65
CA VAL A 81 18.96 -9.34 7.91
C VAL A 81 17.63 -9.92 8.39
N ILE A 82 16.53 -9.17 8.31
CA ILE A 82 15.18 -9.66 8.65
C ILE A 82 14.79 -10.83 7.73
N VAL A 83 15.02 -10.72 6.42
CA VAL A 83 14.76 -11.79 5.45
C VAL A 83 15.54 -13.05 5.81
N TYR A 84 16.80 -12.92 6.23
CA TYR A 84 17.58 -14.06 6.71
C TYR A 84 16.98 -14.68 7.99
N PHE A 85 16.52 -13.88 8.96
CA PHE A 85 15.86 -14.41 10.15
C PHE A 85 14.55 -15.14 9.84
N ILE A 86 13.80 -14.68 8.83
CA ILE A 86 12.63 -15.42 8.32
C ILE A 86 13.08 -16.77 7.75
N PHE A 87 14.11 -16.79 6.91
CA PHE A 87 14.70 -18.04 6.41
C PHE A 87 15.15 -18.96 7.55
N TYR A 88 15.81 -18.42 8.58
CA TYR A 88 16.28 -19.15 9.76
C TYR A 88 15.12 -19.84 10.50
N ALA A 89 14.04 -19.10 10.77
CA ALA A 89 12.84 -19.63 11.40
C ALA A 89 12.16 -20.71 10.54
N LEU A 90 12.07 -20.49 9.22
CA LEU A 90 11.52 -21.47 8.28
C LEU A 90 12.36 -22.75 8.23
N ASN A 91 13.68 -22.64 8.30
CA ASN A 91 14.60 -23.79 8.37
C ASN A 91 14.36 -24.65 9.62
N LEU A 92 14.15 -24.03 10.79
CA LEU A 92 13.86 -24.75 12.04
C LEU A 92 12.53 -25.50 11.94
N LYS A 93 11.48 -24.80 11.47
CA LYS A 93 10.14 -25.39 11.26
C LYS A 93 10.19 -26.54 10.27
N ASP A 94 10.95 -26.39 9.19
CA ASP A 94 11.12 -27.40 8.16
C ASP A 94 11.76 -28.68 8.71
N ALA A 95 12.89 -28.58 9.41
CA ALA A 95 13.57 -29.75 9.98
C ALA A 95 12.71 -30.52 10.98
N HIS A 96 11.98 -29.80 11.83
CA HIS A 96 11.04 -30.42 12.77
C HIS A 96 9.89 -31.13 12.06
N THR A 97 9.28 -30.47 11.07
CA THR A 97 8.14 -31.00 10.31
C THR A 97 8.52 -32.24 9.50
N ILE A 98 9.69 -32.24 8.86
CA ILE A 98 10.18 -33.37 8.08
C ILE A 98 10.50 -34.58 8.97
N ALA A 99 11.09 -34.36 10.15
CA ALA A 99 11.32 -35.45 11.11
C ALA A 99 10.00 -36.11 11.56
N LYS A 100 8.95 -35.31 11.81
CA LYS A 100 7.61 -35.83 12.13
C LYS A 100 7.00 -36.62 10.96
N ARG A 101 7.19 -36.16 9.72
CA ARG A 101 6.73 -36.89 8.52
C ARG A 101 7.40 -38.25 8.36
N TRP A 102 8.70 -38.34 8.65
CA TRP A 102 9.43 -39.61 8.69
C TRP A 102 8.82 -40.61 9.66
N ASN A 103 8.48 -40.17 10.88
CA ASN A 103 7.90 -41.05 11.90
C ASN A 103 6.47 -41.49 11.58
N ASN A 104 5.71 -40.64 10.89
CA ASN A 104 4.33 -40.92 10.51
C ASN A 104 4.20 -41.68 9.17
N GLY A 105 5.32 -42.09 8.56
CA GLY A 105 5.32 -42.87 7.31
C GLY A 105 4.90 -42.07 6.06
N TYR A 106 4.85 -40.73 6.13
CA TYR A 106 4.55 -39.90 4.96
C TYR A 106 5.74 -39.86 3.99
N PRO A 107 5.49 -39.71 2.67
CA PRO A 107 6.57 -39.60 1.69
C PRO A 107 7.39 -38.33 1.94
N VAL A 108 8.72 -38.50 2.06
CA VAL A 108 9.68 -37.41 2.23
C VAL A 108 10.61 -37.36 1.02
N PRO A 109 10.74 -36.22 0.31
CA PRO A 109 11.68 -36.10 -0.79
C PRO A 109 13.11 -36.07 -0.24
N THR A 110 13.93 -37.05 -0.62
CA THR A 110 15.32 -37.20 -0.15
C THR A 110 16.34 -36.78 -1.20
N THR A 111 16.03 -36.96 -2.49
CA THR A 111 16.90 -36.54 -3.60
C THR A 111 16.57 -35.13 -4.08
N PHE A 112 17.54 -34.47 -4.72
CA PHE A 112 17.34 -33.13 -5.29
C PHE A 112 16.22 -33.11 -6.34
N LYS A 113 16.15 -34.14 -7.20
CA LYS A 113 15.10 -34.27 -8.22
C LYS A 113 13.71 -34.37 -7.58
N ASP A 114 13.57 -35.15 -6.51
CA ASP A 114 12.30 -35.29 -5.79
C ASP A 114 11.88 -33.98 -5.10
N MET A 115 12.85 -33.22 -4.59
CA MET A 115 12.58 -31.91 -4.00
C MET A 115 12.07 -30.91 -5.04
N VAL A 116 12.74 -30.81 -6.19
CA VAL A 116 12.29 -29.93 -7.29
C VAL A 116 10.89 -30.32 -7.76
N LYS A 117 10.63 -31.63 -7.93
CA LYS A 117 9.30 -32.13 -8.29
C LYS A 117 8.26 -31.80 -7.22
N GLY A 118 8.61 -31.91 -5.94
CA GLY A 118 7.73 -31.55 -4.82
C GLY A 118 7.41 -30.07 -4.73
N ILE A 119 8.40 -29.20 -5.00
CA ILE A 119 8.20 -27.75 -5.08
C ILE A 119 7.33 -27.41 -6.29
N TYR A 120 7.51 -28.06 -7.44
CA TYR A 120 6.64 -27.82 -8.59
C TYR A 120 5.21 -28.31 -8.34
N ALA A 121 5.02 -29.47 -7.70
CA ALA A 121 3.69 -30.03 -7.46
C ALA A 121 2.88 -29.25 -6.40
N ASN A 122 3.52 -28.85 -5.28
CA ASN A 122 2.83 -28.26 -4.13
C ASN A 122 3.22 -26.80 -3.84
N GLY A 123 4.35 -26.37 -4.42
CA GLY A 123 4.99 -25.07 -4.16
C GLY A 123 4.89 -24.08 -5.32
N PHE A 124 4.28 -24.46 -6.45
CA PHE A 124 4.19 -23.62 -7.65
C PHE A 124 3.55 -22.25 -7.39
N PRO A 125 2.44 -22.12 -6.63
CA PRO A 125 1.90 -20.81 -6.28
C PRO A 125 2.91 -19.94 -5.54
N TYR A 126 3.72 -20.52 -4.65
CA TYR A 126 4.74 -19.79 -3.90
C TYR A 126 5.89 -19.31 -4.79
N LEU A 127 6.30 -20.10 -5.78
CA LEU A 127 7.32 -19.68 -6.75
C LEU A 127 6.88 -18.46 -7.58
N LEU A 128 5.60 -18.36 -7.91
CA LEU A 128 5.06 -17.24 -8.66
C LEU A 128 4.95 -15.95 -7.84
N ILE A 129 4.64 -16.06 -6.54
CA ILE A 129 4.47 -14.88 -5.68
C ILE A 129 5.80 -14.35 -5.11
N ILE A 130 6.83 -15.19 -4.94
CA ILE A 130 8.13 -14.77 -4.36
C ILE A 130 8.74 -13.55 -5.08
N PRO A 131 8.82 -13.51 -6.43
CA PRO A 131 9.34 -12.34 -7.14
C PRO A 131 8.53 -11.06 -6.87
N SER A 132 7.20 -11.17 -6.79
CA SER A 132 6.32 -10.05 -6.45
C SER A 132 6.59 -9.52 -5.04
N TYR A 133 6.74 -10.41 -4.05
CA TYR A 133 7.06 -9.99 -2.68
C TYR A 133 8.45 -9.37 -2.55
N ILE A 134 9.44 -9.86 -3.30
CA ILE A 134 10.77 -9.24 -3.36
C ILE A 134 10.65 -7.82 -3.94
N ALA A 135 9.96 -7.67 -5.08
CA ALA A 135 9.74 -6.35 -5.69
C ALA A 135 8.98 -5.41 -4.75
N MET A 136 7.90 -5.87 -4.10
CA MET A 136 7.14 -5.08 -3.12
C MET A 136 7.99 -4.67 -1.91
N THR A 137 8.89 -5.54 -1.44
CA THR A 137 9.77 -5.23 -0.32
C THR A 137 10.67 -4.04 -0.65
N PHE A 138 11.29 -4.01 -1.84
CA PHE A 138 12.18 -2.90 -2.21
C PHE A 138 11.45 -1.68 -2.76
N ALA A 139 10.31 -1.84 -3.43
CA ALA A 139 9.54 -0.73 -4.00
C ALA A 139 8.65 -0.02 -2.97
N ILE A 140 8.19 -0.73 -1.94
CA ILE A 140 7.22 -0.21 -0.95
C ILE A 140 7.81 -0.22 0.45
N ILE A 141 8.21 -1.38 0.96
CA ILE A 141 8.62 -1.52 2.37
C ILE A 141 9.90 -0.71 2.63
N PHE A 142 10.86 -0.75 1.72
CA PHE A 142 12.13 -0.05 1.87
C PHE A 142 11.99 1.49 1.96
N PRO A 143 11.32 2.19 1.02
CA PRO A 143 11.07 3.63 1.15
C PRO A 143 10.25 4.00 2.39
N VAL A 144 9.25 3.18 2.74
CA VAL A 144 8.42 3.40 3.94
C VAL A 144 9.27 3.28 5.21
N LEU A 145 10.12 2.27 5.30
CA LEU A 145 11.04 2.10 6.43
C LEU A 145 11.97 3.30 6.55
N VAL A 146 12.57 3.76 5.45
CA VAL A 146 13.44 4.96 5.44
C VAL A 146 12.69 6.19 5.92
N THR A 147 11.47 6.42 5.43
CA THR A 147 10.67 7.60 5.79
C THR A 147 10.24 7.53 7.26
N LEU A 148 9.90 6.34 7.75
CA LEU A 148 9.60 6.10 9.15
C LEU A 148 10.81 6.40 10.03
N LEU A 149 12.00 5.92 9.68
CA LEU A 149 13.23 6.20 10.41
C LEU A 149 13.55 7.71 10.43
N ILE A 150 13.42 8.40 9.29
CA ILE A 150 13.58 9.87 9.21
C ILE A 150 12.61 10.60 10.15
N ALA A 151 11.39 10.09 10.35
CA ALA A 151 10.43 10.71 11.26
C ALA A 151 10.90 10.74 12.73
N PHE A 152 11.88 9.90 13.10
CA PHE A 152 12.50 9.89 14.45
C PHE A 152 13.85 10.64 14.48
N THR A 153 14.23 11.36 13.43
CA THR A 153 15.44 12.20 13.39
C THR A 153 15.12 13.70 13.34
N ASN A 154 16.13 14.55 13.52
CA ASN A 154 16.03 16.01 13.36
C ASN A 154 16.11 16.49 11.90
N TYR A 155 15.71 15.67 10.92
CA TYR A 155 15.82 16.02 9.50
C TYR A 155 14.93 17.22 9.15
N ASP A 156 15.55 18.38 8.90
CA ASP A 156 14.90 19.61 8.48
C ASP A 156 15.84 20.48 7.63
N PHE A 157 15.38 21.68 7.24
CA PHE A 157 16.19 22.63 6.47
C PHE A 157 17.44 23.11 7.20
N GLN A 158 17.49 23.01 8.53
CA GLN A 158 18.63 23.39 9.35
C GLN A 158 19.62 22.24 9.55
N HIS A 159 19.25 20.98 9.26
CA HIS A 159 20.06 19.78 9.43
C HIS A 159 20.17 18.98 8.12
N LEU A 160 20.71 19.62 7.09
CA LEU A 160 20.91 19.00 5.77
C LEU A 160 22.29 18.32 5.66
N PRO A 161 22.36 16.99 5.50
CA PRO A 161 23.62 16.30 5.21
C PRO A 161 24.17 16.63 3.81
N PRO A 162 25.49 16.56 3.60
CA PRO A 162 26.51 16.13 4.56
C PRO A 162 26.98 17.25 5.50
N THR A 163 26.63 18.51 5.23
CA THR A 163 27.14 19.68 5.99
C THR A 163 26.82 19.58 7.48
N LYS A 164 25.66 19.02 7.82
CA LYS A 164 25.27 18.69 9.19
C LYS A 164 24.86 17.22 9.28
N LEU A 165 25.08 16.64 10.45
CA LEU A 165 24.66 15.27 10.74
C LEU A 165 23.20 15.25 11.22
N LEU A 166 22.58 14.09 11.08
CA LEU A 166 21.27 13.82 11.66
C LEU A 166 21.46 13.12 13.00
N ASP A 167 20.60 13.48 13.96
CA ASP A 167 20.53 12.88 15.28
C ASP A 167 19.16 12.24 15.48
N TRP A 168 19.13 11.14 16.24
CA TRP A 168 17.89 10.54 16.71
C TRP A 168 17.25 11.42 17.78
N VAL A 169 16.07 11.96 17.48
CA VAL A 169 15.27 12.77 18.43
C VAL A 169 14.15 11.96 19.08
N GLY A 170 14.08 10.66 18.77
CA GLY A 170 13.04 9.76 19.25
C GLY A 170 11.65 10.26 18.88
N VAL A 171 10.75 10.34 19.85
CA VAL A 171 9.35 10.74 19.61
C VAL A 171 9.12 12.26 19.59
N THR A 172 10.18 13.06 19.66
CA THR A 172 10.08 14.52 19.81
C THR A 172 9.23 15.16 18.72
N ASN A 173 9.43 14.79 17.46
CA ASN A 173 8.65 15.29 16.32
C ASN A 173 7.14 15.06 16.49
N PHE A 174 6.76 13.88 16.97
CA PHE A 174 5.36 13.53 17.22
C PHE A 174 4.78 14.30 18.41
N THR A 175 5.55 14.48 19.49
CA THR A 175 5.09 15.27 20.65
C THR A 175 4.98 16.75 20.34
N ASN A 176 5.82 17.28 19.44
CA ASN A 176 5.81 18.68 19.04
C ASN A 176 4.52 19.08 18.31
N ILE A 177 3.89 18.16 17.57
CA ILE A 177 2.58 18.38 16.94
C ILE A 177 1.53 18.80 17.99
N TRP A 178 1.59 18.17 19.17
CA TRP A 178 0.65 18.45 20.25
C TRP A 178 1.14 19.52 21.19
N ARG A 179 2.45 19.72 21.39
CA ARG A 179 2.98 20.69 22.37
C ARG A 179 3.02 22.11 21.84
N LEU A 180 3.39 22.30 20.58
CA LEU A 180 3.54 23.63 19.98
C LEU A 180 2.18 24.14 19.52
N SER A 181 1.78 25.33 20.00
CA SER A 181 0.46 25.92 19.74
C SER A 181 0.16 26.05 18.24
N THR A 182 1.14 26.51 17.45
CA THR A 182 1.02 26.65 16.00
C THR A 182 0.78 25.31 15.30
N PHE A 183 1.53 24.27 15.67
CA PHE A 183 1.36 22.94 15.07
C PHE A 183 0.05 22.30 15.49
N ARG A 184 -0.34 22.43 16.76
CA ARG A 184 -1.62 21.90 17.26
C ARG A 184 -2.80 22.51 16.50
N SER A 185 -2.80 23.83 16.33
CA SER A 185 -3.86 24.54 15.61
C SER A 185 -3.91 24.14 14.13
N ALA A 186 -2.76 24.12 13.45
CA ALA A 186 -2.68 23.72 12.05
C ALA A 186 -3.10 22.26 11.85
N PHE A 187 -2.58 21.35 12.68
CA PHE A 187 -2.90 19.92 12.63
C PHE A 187 -4.39 19.69 12.87
N GLY A 188 -4.98 20.27 13.91
CA GLY A 188 -6.40 20.13 14.20
C GLY A 188 -7.28 20.64 13.08
N SER A 189 -6.96 21.81 12.50
CA SER A 189 -7.71 22.38 11.38
C SER A 189 -7.62 21.52 10.12
N VAL A 190 -6.40 21.09 9.75
CA VAL A 190 -6.17 20.27 8.56
C VAL A 190 -6.78 18.89 8.73
N LEU A 191 -6.56 18.22 9.87
CA LEU A 191 -7.11 16.89 10.14
C LEU A 191 -8.65 16.90 10.09
N SER A 192 -9.28 17.89 10.74
CA SER A 192 -10.73 18.04 10.72
C SER A 192 -11.24 18.22 9.30
N TRP A 193 -10.58 19.07 8.51
CA TRP A 193 -10.92 19.24 7.10
C TRP A 193 -10.71 17.96 6.30
N THR A 194 -9.60 17.24 6.48
CA THR A 194 -9.35 15.96 5.80
C THR A 194 -10.44 14.95 6.08
N ILE A 195 -10.91 14.84 7.33
CA ILE A 195 -12.00 13.92 7.70
C ILE A 195 -13.31 14.35 7.05
N ILE A 196 -13.68 15.64 7.15
CA ILE A 196 -14.90 16.18 6.52
C ILE A 196 -14.86 15.95 5.02
N TRP A 197 -13.76 16.33 4.37
CA TRP A 197 -13.57 16.15 2.93
C TRP A 197 -13.66 14.67 2.55
N ALA A 198 -12.95 13.78 3.25
CA ALA A 198 -12.97 12.35 2.95
C ALA A 198 -14.38 11.78 3.06
N LEU A 199 -15.12 12.07 4.14
CA LEU A 199 -16.47 11.56 4.34
C LEU A 199 -17.46 12.16 3.35
N THR A 200 -17.49 13.48 3.21
CA THR A 200 -18.46 14.17 2.34
C THR A 200 -18.18 13.87 0.88
N ALA A 201 -16.93 13.99 0.41
CA ALA A 201 -16.61 13.72 -0.98
C ALA A 201 -16.79 12.24 -1.34
N SER A 202 -16.43 11.31 -0.44
CA SER A 202 -16.67 9.88 -0.66
C SER A 202 -18.16 9.56 -0.69
N THR A 203 -18.97 10.18 0.16
CA THR A 203 -20.43 9.99 0.13
C THR A 203 -21.02 10.51 -1.18
N VAL A 204 -20.62 11.70 -1.62
CA VAL A 204 -21.09 12.29 -2.89
C VAL A 204 -20.75 11.41 -4.08
N GLN A 205 -19.50 10.95 -4.22
CA GLN A 205 -19.12 10.07 -5.34
C GLN A 205 -19.83 8.71 -5.28
N ILE A 206 -20.07 8.17 -4.07
CA ILE A 206 -20.80 6.90 -3.88
C ILE A 206 -22.24 7.04 -4.32
N VAL A 207 -22.93 8.09 -3.84
CA VAL A 207 -24.33 8.35 -4.16
C VAL A 207 -24.50 8.55 -5.67
N ILE A 208 -23.68 9.41 -6.29
CA ILE A 208 -23.77 9.66 -7.74
C ILE A 208 -23.44 8.39 -8.54
N GLY A 209 -22.41 7.64 -8.14
CA GLY A 209 -22.00 6.42 -8.82
C GLY A 209 -23.06 5.31 -8.76
N ILE A 210 -23.64 5.07 -7.58
CA ILE A 210 -24.73 4.11 -7.42
C ILE A 210 -25.97 4.55 -8.19
N PHE A 211 -26.36 5.83 -8.06
CA PHE A 211 -27.53 6.37 -8.74
C PHE A 211 -27.42 6.21 -10.26
N THR A 212 -26.28 6.61 -10.83
CA THR A 212 -26.02 6.46 -12.28
C THR A 212 -25.94 5.00 -12.71
N ALA A 213 -25.40 4.11 -11.87
CA ALA A 213 -25.33 2.68 -12.17
C ALA A 213 -26.72 2.02 -12.20
N ILE A 214 -27.58 2.34 -11.21
CA ILE A 214 -28.95 1.85 -11.15
C ILE A 214 -29.72 2.30 -12.40
N ILE A 215 -29.61 3.57 -12.79
CA ILE A 215 -30.24 4.10 -14.00
C ILE A 215 -29.72 3.34 -15.23
N ALA A 216 -28.40 3.23 -15.40
CA ALA A 216 -27.82 2.56 -16.56
C ALA A 216 -28.17 1.06 -16.64
N ASN A 217 -28.43 0.42 -15.50
CA ASN A 217 -28.79 -0.98 -15.43
C ASN A 217 -30.23 -1.25 -15.90
N GLN A 218 -31.12 -0.24 -15.86
CA GLN A 218 -32.55 -0.43 -16.20
C GLN A 218 -32.77 -0.95 -17.63
N PRO A 219 -33.69 -1.91 -17.85
CA PRO A 219 -33.88 -2.55 -19.16
C PRO A 219 -34.40 -1.58 -20.24
N PHE A 220 -35.17 -0.54 -19.85
CA PHE A 220 -35.78 0.41 -20.77
C PHE A 220 -34.82 1.52 -21.26
N ILE A 221 -33.64 1.68 -20.65
CA ILE A 221 -32.68 2.70 -21.07
C ILE A 221 -32.05 2.31 -22.41
N LYS A 222 -32.25 3.15 -23.42
CA LYS A 222 -31.62 3.04 -24.74
C LYS A 222 -30.28 3.76 -24.75
N GLY A 223 -29.33 3.28 -25.56
CA GLY A 223 -28.01 3.91 -25.69
C GLY A 223 -27.07 3.68 -24.51
N LYS A 224 -27.25 2.59 -23.73
CA LYS A 224 -26.42 2.24 -22.57
C LYS A 224 -24.91 2.37 -22.80
N ARG A 225 -24.45 1.98 -24.00
CA ARG A 225 -23.03 2.08 -24.39
C ARG A 225 -22.54 3.53 -24.48
N ILE A 226 -23.35 4.45 -25.01
CA ILE A 226 -22.99 5.87 -25.16
C ILE A 226 -22.94 6.52 -23.78
N PHE A 227 -23.98 6.34 -22.96
CA PHE A 227 -24.01 6.87 -21.60
C PHE A 227 -22.90 6.27 -20.72
N GLY A 228 -22.62 4.97 -20.88
CA GLY A 228 -21.52 4.31 -20.17
C GLY A 228 -20.16 4.93 -20.49
N VAL A 229 -19.90 5.30 -21.77
CA VAL A 229 -18.67 6.01 -22.13
C VAL A 229 -18.66 7.41 -21.54
N ILE A 230 -19.76 8.17 -21.66
CA ILE A 230 -19.86 9.53 -21.12
C ILE A 230 -19.60 9.56 -19.61
N PHE A 231 -20.20 8.63 -18.86
CA PHE A 231 -20.00 8.53 -17.41
C PHE A 231 -18.59 8.09 -17.02
N LEU A 232 -17.86 7.42 -17.92
CA LEU A 232 -16.47 7.02 -17.68
C LEU A 232 -15.45 8.13 -17.99
N LEU A 233 -15.82 9.12 -18.80
CA LEU A 233 -14.91 10.21 -19.22
C LEU A 233 -14.19 10.92 -18.06
N PRO A 234 -14.85 11.26 -16.94
CA PRO A 234 -14.18 11.98 -15.85
C PRO A 234 -12.98 11.23 -15.26
N TRP A 235 -13.03 9.89 -15.26
CA TRP A 235 -11.96 9.04 -14.74
C TRP A 235 -10.91 8.69 -15.80
N ALA A 236 -11.28 8.73 -17.09
CA ALA A 236 -10.36 8.44 -18.19
C ALA A 236 -9.33 9.57 -18.41
N VAL A 237 -9.66 10.81 -18.04
CA VAL A 237 -8.76 11.96 -18.17
C VAL A 237 -7.75 11.98 -17.01
N PRO A 238 -6.45 12.19 -17.27
CA PRO A 238 -5.45 12.29 -16.21
C PRO A 238 -5.82 13.36 -15.16
N ALA A 239 -5.82 12.96 -13.89
CA ALA A 239 -6.28 13.80 -12.78
C ALA A 239 -5.59 15.17 -12.72
N PHE A 240 -4.29 15.25 -13.03
CA PHE A 240 -3.57 16.52 -12.99
C PHE A 240 -4.10 17.54 -14.02
N ILE A 241 -4.45 17.09 -15.23
CA ILE A 241 -5.02 17.96 -16.26
C ILE A 241 -6.38 18.45 -15.79
N THR A 242 -7.22 17.53 -15.34
CA THR A 242 -8.55 17.85 -14.83
C THR A 242 -8.50 18.88 -13.70
N ILE A 243 -7.63 18.69 -12.70
CA ILE A 243 -7.51 19.60 -11.56
C ILE A 243 -7.07 20.99 -12.02
N LEU A 244 -6.12 21.11 -12.95
CA LEU A 244 -5.69 22.40 -13.49
C LEU A 244 -6.80 23.08 -14.28
N THR A 245 -7.54 22.33 -15.10
CA THR A 245 -8.69 22.85 -15.85
C THR A 245 -9.76 23.38 -14.89
N PHE A 246 -10.16 22.60 -13.88
CA PHE A 246 -11.14 23.05 -12.89
C PHE A 246 -10.61 24.24 -12.08
N SER A 247 -9.33 24.25 -11.70
CA SER A 247 -8.73 25.42 -11.03
C SER A 247 -8.87 26.69 -11.86
N ASN A 248 -8.73 26.63 -13.19
CA ASN A 248 -8.97 27.78 -14.05
C ASN A 248 -10.46 28.12 -14.16
N MET A 249 -11.34 27.11 -14.27
CA MET A 249 -12.78 27.31 -14.33
C MET A 249 -13.37 27.92 -13.06
N PHE A 250 -12.78 27.62 -11.89
CA PHE A 250 -13.11 28.19 -10.58
C PHE A 250 -12.34 29.49 -10.28
N ASN A 251 -11.82 30.21 -11.28
CA ASN A 251 -11.28 31.55 -11.04
C ASN A 251 -12.41 32.51 -10.62
N ASP A 252 -12.17 33.31 -9.58
CA ASP A 252 -13.16 34.21 -8.96
C ASP A 252 -13.76 35.23 -9.94
N SER A 253 -12.95 35.77 -10.87
CA SER A 253 -13.37 36.87 -11.75
C SER A 253 -13.71 36.43 -13.17
N ILE A 254 -12.90 35.54 -13.75
CA ILE A 254 -12.98 35.17 -15.18
C ILE A 254 -13.26 33.68 -15.40
N GLY A 255 -13.45 32.92 -14.32
CA GLY A 255 -13.68 31.47 -14.39
C GLY A 255 -14.98 31.14 -15.10
N ALA A 256 -14.99 30.07 -15.90
CA ALA A 256 -16.18 29.60 -16.60
C ALA A 256 -17.35 29.29 -15.64
N ILE A 257 -17.07 28.86 -14.40
CA ILE A 257 -18.12 28.61 -13.41
C ILE A 257 -18.88 29.90 -13.09
N ASN A 258 -18.17 30.99 -12.76
CA ASN A 258 -18.79 32.27 -12.41
C ASN A 258 -19.37 33.01 -13.62
N THR A 259 -18.72 32.93 -14.78
CA THR A 259 -19.10 33.72 -15.96
C THR A 259 -20.11 33.05 -16.87
N GLN A 260 -20.24 31.71 -16.83
CA GLN A 260 -21.10 30.94 -17.74
C GLN A 260 -22.04 30.02 -16.99
N VAL A 261 -21.54 29.16 -16.10
CA VAL A 261 -22.34 28.11 -15.47
C VAL A 261 -23.33 28.66 -14.44
N ILE A 262 -22.87 29.49 -13.49
CA ILE A 262 -23.74 30.10 -12.47
C ILE A 262 -24.82 30.98 -13.12
N PRO A 263 -24.52 31.89 -14.08
CA PRO A 263 -25.55 32.66 -14.75
C PRO A 263 -26.58 31.80 -15.50
N LEU A 264 -26.14 30.68 -16.10
CA LEU A 264 -27.05 29.73 -16.74
C LEU A 264 -27.98 29.06 -15.72
N LEU A 265 -27.43 28.58 -14.59
CA LEU A 265 -28.21 28.00 -13.51
C LEU A 265 -29.11 29.03 -12.82
N GLY A 266 -28.68 30.28 -12.74
CA GLY A 266 -29.43 31.41 -12.18
C GLY A 266 -30.75 31.69 -12.91
N LYS A 267 -30.89 31.26 -14.17
CA LYS A 267 -32.16 31.32 -14.90
C LYS A 267 -33.21 30.35 -14.34
N VAL A 268 -32.78 29.25 -13.73
CA VAL A 268 -33.64 28.20 -13.16
C VAL A 268 -33.71 28.31 -11.64
N LEU A 269 -32.62 28.77 -11.01
CA LEU A 269 -32.44 28.89 -9.56
C LEU A 269 -32.16 30.37 -9.21
N PRO A 270 -33.20 31.17 -8.90
CA PRO A 270 -33.07 32.62 -8.77
C PRO A 270 -32.06 33.09 -7.72
N PHE A 271 -31.80 32.29 -6.68
CA PHE A 271 -30.84 32.60 -5.61
C PHE A 271 -29.37 32.57 -6.07
N LEU A 272 -29.08 32.04 -7.27
CA LEU A 272 -27.75 32.02 -7.87
C LEU A 272 -27.51 33.21 -8.82
N ASN A 273 -28.53 34.02 -9.09
CA ASN A 273 -28.43 35.08 -10.09
C ASN A 273 -27.65 36.29 -9.56
N GLY A 274 -26.72 36.81 -10.36
CA GLY A 274 -26.01 38.07 -10.09
C GLY A 274 -24.85 38.01 -9.08
N HIS A 275 -24.52 36.84 -8.53
CA HIS A 275 -23.44 36.70 -7.55
C HIS A 275 -22.20 36.00 -8.12
N LEU A 276 -21.05 36.67 -8.04
CA LEU A 276 -19.74 36.04 -8.27
C LEU A 276 -19.32 35.32 -6.99
N ILE A 277 -19.11 34.01 -7.06
CA ILE A 277 -18.70 33.21 -5.91
C ILE A 277 -17.16 33.26 -5.79
N PRO A 278 -16.60 33.63 -4.62
CA PRO A 278 -15.16 33.68 -4.39
C PRO A 278 -14.56 32.28 -4.16
N TRP A 279 -14.56 31.44 -5.18
CA TRP A 279 -14.13 30.04 -5.13
C TRP A 279 -12.70 29.82 -4.61
N LYS A 280 -11.77 30.76 -4.86
CA LYS A 280 -10.36 30.66 -4.45
C LYS A 280 -10.01 31.51 -3.24
N THR A 281 -10.75 32.59 -3.01
CA THR A 281 -10.46 33.56 -1.94
C THR A 281 -11.29 33.32 -0.68
N ASP A 282 -12.44 32.65 -0.77
CA ASP A 282 -13.23 32.23 0.39
C ASP A 282 -13.02 30.73 0.71
N PRO A 283 -12.57 30.39 1.94
CA PRO A 283 -12.30 29.01 2.33
C PRO A 283 -13.52 28.09 2.26
N THR A 284 -14.73 28.60 2.47
CA THR A 284 -15.95 27.79 2.44
C THR A 284 -16.25 27.38 1.01
N TRP A 285 -16.21 28.33 0.08
CA TRP A 285 -16.43 28.05 -1.34
C TRP A 285 -15.32 27.20 -1.96
N THR A 286 -14.06 27.37 -1.53
CA THR A 286 -12.97 26.46 -1.93
C THR A 286 -13.29 25.02 -1.53
N LYS A 287 -13.73 24.79 -0.29
CA LYS A 287 -14.11 23.45 0.20
C LYS A 287 -15.26 22.84 -0.59
N VAL A 288 -16.28 23.63 -0.92
CA VAL A 288 -17.41 23.20 -1.77
C VAL A 288 -16.93 22.82 -3.16
N ALA A 289 -16.08 23.64 -3.80
CA ALA A 289 -15.51 23.33 -5.12
C ALA A 289 -14.70 22.03 -5.12
N LEU A 290 -13.87 21.80 -4.09
CA LEU A 290 -13.09 20.58 -3.93
C LEU A 290 -13.96 19.32 -3.79
N ILE A 291 -15.06 19.41 -3.03
CA ILE A 291 -16.01 18.29 -2.87
C ILE A 291 -16.74 18.00 -4.19
N MET A 292 -17.20 19.04 -4.89
CA MET A 292 -17.88 18.86 -6.20
C MET A 292 -16.95 18.25 -7.25
N MET A 293 -15.70 18.74 -7.33
CA MET A 293 -14.70 18.22 -8.24
C MET A 293 -14.36 16.75 -7.92
N GLN A 294 -14.20 16.41 -6.64
CA GLN A 294 -13.95 15.03 -6.21
C GLN A 294 -15.15 14.12 -6.53
N GLY A 295 -16.39 14.61 -6.35
CA GLY A 295 -17.60 13.92 -6.77
C GLY A 295 -17.59 13.59 -8.27
N TRP A 296 -17.27 14.58 -9.12
CA TRP A 296 -17.20 14.41 -10.57
C TRP A 296 -16.10 13.44 -11.00
N LEU A 297 -14.90 13.53 -10.41
CA LEU A 297 -13.78 12.66 -10.70
C LEU A 297 -13.98 11.22 -10.21
N GLY A 298 -14.60 11.05 -9.05
CA GLY A 298 -14.66 9.79 -8.33
C GLY A 298 -15.86 8.91 -8.66
N PHE A 299 -17.00 9.50 -9.02
CA PHE A 299 -18.21 8.71 -9.28
C PHE A 299 -18.07 7.66 -10.39
N PRO A 300 -17.27 7.83 -11.47
CA PRO A 300 -17.18 6.83 -12.53
C PRO A 300 -16.64 5.49 -12.05
N TYR A 301 -15.71 5.51 -11.10
CA TYR A 301 -15.18 4.29 -10.50
C TYR A 301 -16.28 3.52 -9.75
N ILE A 302 -17.06 4.21 -8.92
CA ILE A 302 -18.20 3.63 -8.21
C ILE A 302 -19.27 3.15 -9.20
N TYR A 303 -19.54 3.93 -10.25
CA TYR A 303 -20.47 3.58 -11.31
C TYR A 303 -20.11 2.25 -11.97
N VAL A 304 -18.85 2.07 -12.40
CA VAL A 304 -18.38 0.82 -13.04
C VAL A 304 -18.45 -0.35 -12.08
N LEU A 305 -17.99 -0.17 -10.83
CA LEU A 305 -18.00 -1.20 -9.81
C LEU A 305 -19.43 -1.66 -9.50
N THR A 306 -20.33 -0.70 -9.26
CA THR A 306 -21.73 -0.98 -8.92
C THR A 306 -22.46 -1.61 -10.11
N LEU A 307 -22.26 -1.10 -11.32
CA LEU A 307 -22.88 -1.66 -12.52
C LEU A 307 -22.41 -3.11 -12.76
N GLY A 308 -21.12 -3.39 -12.58
CA GLY A 308 -20.58 -4.75 -12.69
C GLY A 308 -21.21 -5.72 -11.67
N ILE A 309 -21.42 -5.25 -10.43
CA ILE A 309 -22.12 -6.03 -9.40
C ILE A 309 -23.58 -6.27 -9.81
N LEU A 310 -24.32 -5.22 -10.19
CA LEU A 310 -25.73 -5.32 -10.58
C LEU A 310 -25.94 -6.30 -11.75
N GLN A 311 -25.02 -6.31 -12.71
CA GLN A 311 -25.04 -7.20 -13.88
C GLN A 311 -24.66 -8.65 -13.56
N SER A 312 -24.00 -8.91 -12.42
CA SER A 312 -23.65 -10.27 -11.99
C SER A 312 -24.78 -10.98 -11.24
N ILE A 313 -25.81 -10.25 -10.80
CA ILE A 313 -26.95 -10.80 -10.08
C ILE A 313 -27.81 -11.61 -11.07
N PRO A 314 -28.10 -12.91 -10.78
CA PRO A 314 -28.95 -13.74 -11.64
C PRO A 314 -30.36 -13.15 -11.83
N ASN A 315 -30.88 -13.21 -13.06
CA ASN A 315 -32.21 -12.71 -13.39
C ASN A 315 -33.33 -13.39 -12.59
N ASP A 316 -33.16 -14.67 -12.24
CA ASP A 316 -34.11 -15.46 -11.46
C ASP A 316 -34.48 -14.79 -10.12
N LEU A 317 -33.54 -14.05 -9.50
CA LEU A 317 -33.81 -13.31 -8.26
C LEU A 317 -34.72 -12.10 -8.49
N TYR A 318 -34.59 -11.43 -9.63
CA TYR A 318 -35.46 -10.32 -10.01
C TYR A 318 -36.86 -10.83 -10.40
N GLU A 319 -36.93 -11.97 -11.10
CA GLU A 319 -38.21 -12.61 -11.47
C GLU A 319 -38.98 -13.08 -10.22
N ALA A 320 -38.29 -13.75 -9.28
CA ALA A 320 -38.89 -14.16 -8.02
C ALA A 320 -39.41 -12.96 -7.22
N ALA A 321 -38.63 -11.88 -7.11
CA ALA A 321 -39.06 -10.66 -6.42
C ALA A 321 -40.29 -10.01 -7.09
N TYR A 322 -40.35 -10.02 -8.43
CA TYR A 322 -41.51 -9.51 -9.16
C TYR A 322 -42.77 -10.35 -8.92
N ILE A 323 -42.64 -11.69 -8.84
CA ILE A 323 -43.74 -12.59 -8.49
C ILE A 323 -44.25 -12.31 -7.06
N ASP A 324 -43.33 -12.04 -6.12
CA ASP A 324 -43.66 -11.66 -4.74
C ASP A 324 -44.23 -10.24 -4.60
N GLY A 325 -44.41 -9.51 -5.70
CA GLY A 325 -45.03 -8.20 -5.74
C GLY A 325 -44.07 -7.03 -5.47
N ALA A 326 -42.76 -7.25 -5.50
CA ALA A 326 -41.80 -6.15 -5.52
C ALA A 326 -41.92 -5.40 -6.86
N ASN A 327 -42.31 -4.12 -6.79
CA ASN A 327 -42.28 -3.19 -7.92
C ASN A 327 -41.02 -2.30 -7.85
N ALA A 328 -40.73 -1.62 -8.96
CA ALA A 328 -39.51 -0.84 -9.19
C ALA A 328 -39.22 0.21 -8.09
#